data_AF-A0A4Q5SYJ9-F1
#
_entry.id   AF-A0A4Q5SYJ9-F1
#
_cell.length_a   1.000
_cell.length_b   1.000
_cell.length_c   1.000
_cell.angle_alpha   90.00
_cell.angle_beta   90.00
_cell.angle_gamma   90.00
#
_symmetry.space_group_name_H-M   'P 1'
#
loop_
_entity.id
_entity.type
_entity.pdbx_description
1 polymer ?
#
loop_
_entity_poly.entity_id
_entity_poly.type
_entity_poly.pdbx_seq_one_letter_code
_entity_poly.pdbx_strand_id
1 'polypeptide(L)' 'MKRLGLIIALGLALAGCARTPAPGAPPPAAAVTQISYSTGPCFGACPVYAFTVQANGDGSFEGKRFTQTGGTKAFK' A
#
# COMPACT_ATOMS: atom_id res chain seq x y z
N MET A 1 8.99 2.59 -49.38
CA MET A 1 10.08 1.90 -48.64
C MET A 1 10.43 2.61 -47.32
N LYS A 2 10.74 3.92 -47.32
CA LYS A 2 11.10 4.69 -46.11
C LYS A 2 10.02 4.78 -45.01
N ARG A 3 8.73 4.85 -45.41
CA ARG A 3 7.58 4.86 -44.48
C ARG A 3 7.32 3.51 -43.81
N LEU A 4 7.70 2.41 -44.47
CA LEU A 4 7.53 1.06 -43.94
C LEU A 4 8.51 0.78 -42.78
N GLY A 5 9.75 1.28 -42.90
CA GLY A 5 10.75 1.19 -41.83
C GLY A 5 10.36 1.96 -40.56
N LEU A 6 9.69 3.11 -40.70
CA LEU A 6 9.23 3.91 -39.56
C LEU A 6 8.13 3.18 -38.75
N ILE A 7 7.22 2.48 -39.43
CA ILE A 7 6.12 1.75 -38.79
C ILE A 7 6.65 0.53 -38.02
N ILE A 8 7.64 -0.18 -38.59
CA ILE A 8 8.27 -1.34 -37.94
C ILE A 8 9.05 -0.91 -36.69
N ALA A 9 9.82 0.19 -36.79
CA ALA A 9 10.56 0.73 -35.66
C ALA A 9 9.65 1.17 -34.50
N LEU A 10 8.50 1.79 -34.81
CA LEU A 10 7.52 2.17 -33.81
C LEU A 10 6.87 0.94 -33.15
N GLY A 11 6.56 -0.10 -33.90
CA GLY A 11 6.00 -1.35 -33.37
C GLY A 11 6.93 -2.06 -32.38
N LEU A 12 8.25 -2.09 -32.64
CA LEU A 12 9.23 -2.68 -31.73
C LEU A 12 9.36 -1.89 -30.41
N ALA A 13 9.19 -0.57 -30.44
CA ALA A 13 9.27 0.27 -29.24
C ALA A 13 8.13 -0.01 -28.24
N LEU A 14 6.95 -0.43 -28.72
CA LEU A 14 5.80 -0.75 -27.87
C LEU A 14 5.87 -2.15 -27.24
N ALA A 15 6.68 -3.06 -27.79
CA ALA A 15 6.80 -4.43 -27.27
C ALA A 15 7.57 -4.52 -25.93
N GLY A 16 8.32 -3.49 -25.54
CA GLY A 16 9.11 -3.47 -24.30
C GLY A 16 8.30 -3.25 -23.01
N CYS A 17 7.05 -2.80 -23.11
CA CYS A 17 6.22 -2.50 -21.93
C CYS A 17 5.53 -3.74 -21.34
N ALA A 18 5.37 -4.82 -22.12
CA ALA A 18 4.74 -6.05 -21.66
C ALA A 18 5.80 -6.97 -21.03
N ARG A 19 6.09 -6.79 -19.73
CA ARG A 19 6.90 -7.76 -18.98
C ARG A 19 6.06 -9.01 -18.74
N THR A 20 6.37 -10.10 -19.44
CA THR A 20 5.92 -11.43 -19.04
C THR A 20 6.64 -11.84 -17.75
N PRO A 21 5.93 -12.37 -16.74
CA PRO A 21 6.57 -12.94 -15.57
C PRO A 21 7.56 -14.05 -15.99
N ALA A 22 8.71 -14.12 -15.34
CA ALA A 22 9.68 -15.18 -15.59
C ALA A 22 9.04 -16.56 -15.29
N PRO A 23 9.43 -17.63 -16.01
CA PRO A 23 8.99 -18.98 -15.68
C PRO A 23 9.34 -19.31 -14.22
N GLY A 24 8.33 -19.67 -13.43
CA GLY A 24 8.48 -19.94 -11.99
C GLY A 24 8.41 -18.72 -11.07
N ALA A 25 8.08 -17.53 -11.60
CA ALA A 25 7.80 -16.36 -10.77
C ALA A 25 6.64 -16.66 -9.79
N PRO A 26 6.76 -16.27 -8.51
CA PRO A 26 5.65 -16.35 -7.58
C PRO A 26 4.45 -15.55 -8.12
N PRO A 27 3.20 -15.96 -7.81
CA PRO A 27 2.05 -15.14 -8.10
C PRO A 27 2.22 -13.75 -7.46
N PRO A 28 1.67 -12.68 -8.06
CA PRO A 28 1.73 -11.35 -7.49
C PRO A 28 1.25 -11.38 -6.04
N ALA A 29 1.97 -10.70 -5.14
CA ALA A 29 1.50 -10.53 -3.77
C ALA A 29 0.11 -9.88 -3.79
N ALA A 30 -0.76 -10.32 -2.89
CA ALA A 30 -2.07 -9.69 -2.73
C ALA A 30 -1.89 -8.19 -2.43
N ALA A 31 -2.77 -7.37 -3.01
CA ALA A 31 -2.76 -5.93 -2.75
C ALA A 31 -2.97 -5.68 -1.24
N VAL A 32 -2.13 -4.85 -0.64
CA VAL A 32 -2.30 -4.42 0.75
C VAL A 32 -3.53 -3.54 0.82
N THR A 33 -4.54 -3.95 1.59
CA THR A 33 -5.81 -3.22 1.74
C THR A 33 -5.85 -2.36 3.00
N GLN A 34 -5.07 -2.72 4.02
CA GLN A 34 -5.06 -2.05 5.31
C GLN A 34 -3.75 -2.30 6.06
N ILE A 35 -3.31 -1.30 6.82
CA ILE A 35 -2.29 -1.41 7.87
C ILE A 35 -2.99 -1.26 9.22
N SER A 36 -2.72 -2.17 10.14
CA SER A 36 -3.18 -2.10 11.53
C SER A 36 -1.98 -2.05 12.46
N TYR A 37 -2.02 -1.14 13.43
CA TYR A 37 -0.98 -1.00 14.45
C TYR A 37 -1.62 -0.83 15.82
N SER A 38 -1.04 -1.45 16.85
CA SER A 38 -1.52 -1.33 18.22
C SER A 38 -0.39 -1.38 19.23
N THR A 39 -0.60 -0.70 20.36
CA THR A 39 0.29 -0.71 21.52
C THR A 39 -0.44 -1.27 22.72
N GLY A 40 0.22 -2.18 23.45
CA GLY A 40 -0.27 -2.74 24.70
C GLY A 40 0.16 -1.93 25.93
N PRO A 41 -0.36 -2.27 27.12
CA PRO A 41 0.08 -1.67 28.37
C PRO A 41 1.52 -2.07 28.72
N CYS A 42 2.18 -1.24 29.54
CA CYS A 42 3.52 -1.48 30.11
C CYS A 42 3.51 -1.16 31.62
N PHE A 43 4.61 -1.43 32.33
CA PHE A 43 4.82 -1.04 33.74
C PHE A 43 5.10 0.47 33.91
N GLY A 44 4.23 1.32 33.35
CA GLY A 44 4.38 2.77 33.35
C GLY A 44 3.26 3.47 32.58
N ALA A 45 3.49 4.74 32.23
CA ALA A 45 2.53 5.57 31.50
C ALA A 45 2.66 5.40 29.97
N CYS A 46 2.82 4.17 29.47
CA CYS A 46 2.87 3.94 28.02
C CYS A 46 1.49 4.18 27.40
N PRO A 47 1.40 4.93 26.29
CA PRO A 47 0.15 5.11 25.57
C PRO A 47 -0.38 3.77 25.05
N VAL A 48 -1.63 3.46 25.36
CA VAL A 48 -2.38 2.31 24.84
C VAL A 48 -3.31 2.82 23.76
N TYR A 49 -3.09 2.41 22.52
CA TYR A 49 -3.92 2.80 21.38
C TYR A 49 -3.88 1.76 20.25
N ALA A 50 -4.80 1.91 19.30
CA ALA A 50 -4.76 1.22 18.03
C ALA A 50 -5.04 2.22 16.90
N PHE A 51 -4.49 1.99 15.72
CA PHE A 51 -4.91 2.69 14.52
C PHE A 51 -4.94 1.78 13.30
N THR A 52 -5.81 2.13 12.35
CA THR A 52 -5.92 1.50 11.05
C THR A 52 -5.78 2.54 9.96
N VAL A 53 -5.09 2.18 8.87
CA VAL A 53 -4.98 2.98 7.65
C VAL A 53 -5.39 2.11 6.47
N GLN A 54 -6.43 2.49 5.75
CA GLN A 54 -6.87 1.83 4.53
C GLN A 54 -6.00 2.25 3.34
N ALA A 55 -6.01 1.46 2.27
CA ALA A 55 -5.24 1.76 1.06
C ALA A 55 -5.58 3.12 0.42
N ASN A 56 -6.78 3.65 0.66
CA ASN A 56 -7.21 4.96 0.16
C ASN A 56 -6.77 6.15 1.05
N GLY A 57 -6.09 5.90 2.16
CA GLY A 57 -5.65 6.93 3.11
C GLY A 57 -6.60 7.15 4.30
N ASP A 58 -7.86 6.73 4.19
CA ASP A 58 -8.83 6.84 5.28
C ASP A 58 -8.42 5.93 6.45
N GLY A 59 -8.75 6.33 7.67
CA GLY A 59 -8.40 5.51 8.82
C GLY A 59 -9.11 5.87 10.11
N SER A 60 -8.71 5.13 11.15
CA SER A 60 -9.23 5.31 12.50
C SER A 60 -8.13 5.23 13.53
N PHE A 61 -8.25 6.02 14.58
CA PHE A 61 -7.41 5.99 15.78
C PHE A 61 -8.31 5.75 16.99
N GLU A 62 -7.97 4.77 17.83
CA GLU A 62 -8.63 4.49 19.11
C GLU A 62 -7.63 4.71 20.24
N GLY A 63 -7.74 5.85 20.93
CA GLY A 63 -6.92 6.15 22.11
C GLY A 63 -7.57 5.64 23.39
N LYS A 64 -6.86 4.83 24.17
CA LYS A 64 -7.38 4.20 25.40
C LYS A 64 -6.81 4.83 26.66
N ARG A 65 -5.56 4.53 27.02
CA ARG A 65 -4.92 4.99 28.26
C ARG A 65 -3.63 5.72 27.96
N PHE A 66 -3.34 6.76 28.74
CA PHE A 66 -2.11 7.55 28.62
C PHE A 66 -1.88 8.13 27.21
N THR A 67 -2.96 8.33 26.44
CA THR A 67 -2.95 8.97 25.13
C THR A 67 -3.39 10.42 25.25
N GLN A 68 -2.83 11.31 24.43
CA GLN A 68 -3.24 12.72 24.40
C GLN A 68 -4.69 12.87 23.91
N THR A 69 -5.08 12.06 22.92
CA THR A 69 -6.45 11.99 22.43
C THR A 69 -7.08 10.68 22.87
N GLY A 70 -8.23 10.75 23.53
CA GLY A 70 -9.02 9.58 23.92
C GLY A 70 -10.15 9.27 22.96
N GLY A 71 -10.60 8.02 22.97
CA GLY A 71 -11.70 7.52 22.17
C GLY A 71 -11.37 7.33 20.69
N THR A 72 -12.40 7.03 19.90
CA THR A 72 -12.28 6.75 18.47
C THR A 72 -12.37 8.04 17.66
N LYS A 73 -11.41 8.23 16.73
CA LYS A 73 -11.37 9.32 15.76
C LYS A 73 -11.15 8.75 14.36
N ALA A 74 -11.98 9.17 13.42
CA ALA A 74 -11.80 8.85 12.00
C ALA A 74 -11.06 10.00 11.30
N PHE A 75 -10.31 9.69 10.25
CA PHE A 75 -9.62 10.65 9.39
C PHE A 75 -9.69 10.22 7.93
N LYS A 76 -9.46 11.17 7.02
CA LYS A 76 -9.47 11.04 5.56
C LYS A 76 -8.31 11.83 4.97
#